data_AF-A0A534ZD34-F1
#
_entry.id   AF-A0A534ZD34-F1
#
_cell.length_a   1.000
_cell.length_b   1.000
_cell.length_c   1.000
_cell.angle_alpha   90.00
_cell.angle_beta   90.00
_cell.angle_gamma   90.00
#
_symmetry.space_group_name_H-M   'P 1'
#
loop_
_entity.id
_entity.type
_entity.pdbx_description
1 polymer ?
#
loop_
_entity_poly.entity_id
_entity_poly.type
_entity_poly.pdbx_seq_one_letter_code
_entity_poly.pdbx_strand_id
1 'polypeptide(L)'
;MMLALASVALAIDHPITGDSLVLKDPMATSDRKVRFKATHDAAIDPSQAGDPRALGATLEIAGTSAGDGATGPITLDPTLWTGLGRPAGSRGYRYFDRSRST
;
A
#
# COMPACT_ATOMS: atom_id res chain seq x y z
N MET A 1 12.92 28.87 -23.70
CA MET A 1 11.97 27.81 -23.30
C MET A 1 12.65 26.99 -22.21
N MET A 2 12.25 27.14 -20.95
CA MET A 2 12.91 26.47 -19.81
C MET A 2 12.18 25.15 -19.56
N LEU A 3 12.85 24.01 -19.81
CA LEU A 3 12.31 22.70 -19.46
C LEU A 3 12.40 22.55 -17.93
N ALA A 4 11.25 22.53 -17.26
CA ALA A 4 11.18 22.08 -15.88
C ALA A 4 11.36 20.55 -15.86
N LEU A 5 12.47 20.09 -15.29
CA LEU A 5 12.65 18.69 -14.93
C LEU A 5 11.65 18.36 -13.81
N ALA A 6 10.53 17.74 -14.17
CA ALA A 6 9.64 17.12 -13.19
C ALA A 6 10.41 15.97 -12.54
N SER A 7 10.96 16.22 -11.35
CA SER A 7 11.49 15.15 -10.51
C SER A 7 10.32 14.33 -10.02
N VAL A 8 10.10 13.16 -10.62
CA VAL A 8 9.16 12.18 -10.09
C VAL A 8 9.81 11.64 -8.82
N ALA A 9 9.43 12.18 -7.67
CA ALA A 9 9.80 11.61 -6.39
C ALA A 9 9.14 10.23 -6.31
N LEU A 10 9.89 9.18 -6.60
CA LEU A 10 9.44 7.82 -6.36
C LEU A 10 9.29 7.64 -4.85
N ALA A 11 8.20 7.02 -4.41
CA ALA A 11 8.08 6.57 -3.04
C ALA A 11 9.27 5.64 -2.75
N ILE A 12 10.12 6.01 -1.78
CA ILE A 12 11.17 5.12 -1.30
C ILE A 12 10.47 3.90 -0.70
N ASP A 13 10.93 2.68 -1.02
CA ASP A 13 10.37 1.47 -0.43
C ASP A 13 10.61 1.49 1.09
N HIS A 14 9.52 1.42 1.86
CA HIS A 14 9.57 1.32 3.32
C HIS A 14 9.14 -0.10 3.71
N PRO A 15 10.08 -1.02 3.99
CA PRO A 15 9.72 -2.36 4.43
C PRO A 15 9.00 -2.24 5.78
N ILE A 16 7.80 -2.81 5.82
CA ILE A 16 6.94 -2.79 7.01
C ILE A 16 7.04 -4.17 7.67
N THR A 17 7.46 -4.19 8.93
CA THR A 17 7.35 -5.39 9.77
C THR A 17 5.91 -5.49 10.26
N GLY A 18 5.16 -6.44 9.71
CA GLY A 18 3.79 -6.72 10.14
C GLY A 18 3.73 -7.87 11.14
N ASP A 19 2.87 -7.76 12.16
CA ASP A 19 2.65 -8.83 13.14
C ASP A 19 2.03 -10.09 12.49
N SER A 20 1.09 -9.90 11.55
CA SER A 20 0.41 -10.99 10.85
C SER A 20 -0.32 -10.52 9.59
N LEU A 21 -0.19 -11.26 8.49
CA LEU A 21 -1.07 -11.16 7.32
C LEU A 21 -2.11 -12.28 7.39
N VAL A 22 -3.38 -11.94 7.59
CA VAL A 22 -4.46 -12.93 7.61
C VAL A 22 -5.07 -13.03 6.21
N LEU A 23 -4.85 -14.17 5.57
CA LEU A 23 -5.51 -14.58 4.33
C LEU A 23 -6.68 -15.50 4.67
N LYS A 24 -7.90 -15.10 4.33
CA LYS A 24 -9.07 -15.99 4.38
C LYS A 24 -9.48 -16.35 2.95
N ASP A 25 -9.32 -17.62 2.60
CA ASP A 25 -9.80 -18.18 1.33
C ASP A 25 -11.06 -19.04 1.54
N PRO A 26 -12.26 -18.43 1.57
CA PRO A 26 -13.52 -19.17 1.55
C PRO A 26 -13.81 -19.76 0.17
N MET A 27 -14.54 -20.88 0.15
CA MET A 27 -15.01 -21.53 -1.09
C MET A 27 -15.85 -20.60 -1.99
N ALA A 28 -16.56 -19.63 -1.40
CA ALA A 28 -17.30 -18.62 -2.14
C ALA A 28 -16.42 -17.38 -2.38
N THR A 29 -16.30 -16.95 -3.63
CA THR A 29 -15.50 -15.79 -4.04
C THR A 29 -15.96 -14.47 -3.42
N SER A 30 -17.21 -14.40 -2.94
CA SER A 30 -17.81 -13.20 -2.33
C SER A 30 -17.11 -12.71 -1.06
N ASP A 31 -16.41 -13.59 -0.34
CA ASP A 31 -15.93 -13.30 1.02
C ASP A 31 -14.40 -13.40 1.15
N ARG A 32 -13.69 -13.56 0.03
CA ARG A 32 -12.22 -13.55 -0.01
C ARG A 32 -11.71 -12.19 0.45
N LYS A 33 -10.93 -12.19 1.53
CA LYS A 33 -10.38 -10.97 2.11
C LYS A 33 -8.93 -11.19 2.53
N VAL A 34 -8.08 -10.26 2.12
CA VAL A 34 -6.75 -10.08 2.65
C VAL A 34 -6.78 -8.88 3.58
N ARG A 35 -6.30 -9.03 4.81
CA ARG A 35 -6.12 -7.90 5.72
C ARG A 35 -4.68 -7.86 6.21
N PHE A 36 -3.96 -6.84 5.75
CA PHE A 36 -2.71 -6.43 6.36
C PHE A 36 -2.99 -5.34 7.38
N LYS A 37 -2.40 -5.44 8.57
CA LYS A 37 -2.45 -4.39 9.59
C LYS A 37 -1.08 -4.32 10.25
N ALA A 38 -0.30 -3.31 9.89
CA ALA A 38 0.86 -2.90 10.66
C ALA A 38 0.44 -1.79 11.62
N THR A 39 0.80 -1.92 12.89
CA THR A 39 0.56 -0.91 13.91
C THR A 39 1.84 -0.66 14.68
N HIS A 40 2.18 0.60 14.90
CA HIS A 40 3.35 1.02 15.68
C HIS A 40 4.70 0.54 15.13
N ASP A 41 4.80 0.28 13.81
CA ASP A 41 6.10 0.10 13.18
C ASP A 41 6.83 1.45 13.16
N ALA A 42 7.93 1.55 13.89
CA ALA A 42 8.73 2.77 14.00
C ALA A 42 9.38 3.16 12.67
N ALA A 43 9.50 2.24 11.71
CA ALA A 43 9.96 2.51 10.37
C ALA A 43 8.90 3.24 9.50
N ILE A 44 7.64 3.29 9.96
CA ILE A 44 6.57 4.04 9.28
C ILE A 44 6.21 5.27 10.11
N ASP A 45 6.75 6.42 9.72
CA ASP A 45 6.19 7.71 10.10
C ASP A 45 5.20 8.16 9.00
N PRO A 46 3.87 8.14 9.25
CA PRO A 46 2.88 8.56 8.26
C PRO A 46 3.02 10.03 7.85
N SER A 47 3.71 10.86 8.63
CA SER A 47 3.98 12.26 8.31
C SER A 47 5.15 12.43 7.34
N GLN A 48 6.02 11.43 7.23
CA GLN A 48 7.15 11.39 6.29
C GLN A 48 6.82 10.63 5.01
N ALA A 49 5.75 9.82 5.02
CA ALA A 49 5.25 9.17 3.81
C ALA A 49 4.68 10.20 2.83
N GLY A 50 5.18 10.18 1.59
CA GLY A 50 4.64 11.02 0.51
C GLY A 50 3.19 10.67 0.17
N ASP A 51 2.44 11.62 -0.42
CA ASP A 51 1.03 11.40 -0.74
C ASP A 51 0.87 10.38 -1.88
N PRO A 52 0.34 9.17 -1.62
CA PRO A 52 0.21 8.13 -2.63
C PRO A 52 -0.81 8.50 -3.72
N ARG A 53 -1.69 9.48 -3.48
CA ARG A 53 -2.61 10.02 -4.50
C ARG A 53 -1.88 10.82 -5.57
N ALA A 54 -0.70 11.35 -5.25
CA ALA A 54 0.11 12.17 -6.16
C ALA A 54 1.31 11.40 -6.71
N LEU A 55 1.96 10.59 -5.88
CA LEU A 55 3.20 9.90 -6.23
C LEU A 55 2.97 8.49 -6.78
N GLY A 56 1.79 7.91 -6.54
CA GLY A 56 1.53 6.49 -6.76
C GLY A 56 2.07 5.61 -5.63
N ALA A 57 1.63 4.36 -5.62
CA ALA A 57 2.08 3.35 -4.66
C ALA A 57 1.97 1.95 -5.26
N THR A 58 2.84 1.05 -4.81
CA THR A 58 2.82 -0.38 -5.13
C THR A 58 2.72 -1.21 -3.86
N LEU A 59 2.13 -2.40 -3.98
CA LEU A 59 2.12 -3.42 -2.93
C LEU A 59 2.74 -4.70 -3.48
N GLU A 60 3.68 -5.27 -2.74
CA GLU A 60 4.19 -6.61 -3.01
C GLU A 60 3.97 -7.50 -1.79
N ILE A 61 3.56 -8.73 -2.03
CA ILE A 61 3.45 -9.76 -1.00
C ILE A 61 4.37 -10.91 -1.41
N ALA A 62 5.38 -11.18 -0.58
CA ALA A 62 6.29 -12.30 -0.75
C ALA A 62 6.17 -13.24 0.45
N GLY A 63 6.14 -14.54 0.20
CA GLY A 63 6.29 -15.52 1.25
C GLY A 63 7.75 -15.68 1.67
N THR A 64 7.97 -16.29 2.83
CA THR A 64 9.32 -16.41 3.44
C THR A 64 9.87 -17.83 3.40
N SER A 65 9.08 -18.81 2.98
CA SER A 65 9.46 -20.22 2.89
C SER A 65 9.71 -20.65 1.44
N ALA A 66 10.42 -21.77 1.28
CA ALA A 66 10.72 -22.33 -0.02
C ALA A 66 9.44 -22.71 -0.78
N GLY A 67 9.25 -22.12 -1.96
CA GLY A 67 8.10 -22.36 -2.83
C GLY A 67 6.92 -21.40 -2.63
N ASP A 68 6.97 -20.48 -1.67
CA ASP A 68 5.85 -19.56 -1.40
C ASP A 68 5.64 -18.52 -2.52
N GLY A 69 6.70 -18.18 -3.25
CA GLY A 69 6.66 -17.21 -4.34
C GLY A 69 6.47 -15.75 -3.88
N ALA A 70 6.27 -14.87 -4.85
CA ALA A 70 5.97 -13.46 -4.66
C ALA A 70 4.97 -12.99 -5.70
N THR A 71 4.12 -12.02 -5.34
CA THR A 71 3.15 -11.44 -6.27
C THR A 71 3.83 -10.57 -7.34
N GLY A 72 5.06 -10.10 -7.08
CA GLY A 72 5.61 -8.94 -7.76
C GLY A 72 4.86 -7.65 -7.40
N PRO A 73 5.25 -6.50 -7.99
CA PRO A 73 4.65 -5.21 -7.68
C PRO A 73 3.22 -5.11 -8.22
N ILE A 74 2.26 -4.95 -7.32
CA ILE A 74 0.86 -4.63 -7.63
C ILE A 74 0.70 -3.11 -7.56
N THR A 75 0.45 -2.47 -8.70
CA THR A 75 0.18 -1.02 -8.74
C THR A 75 -1.17 -0.69 -8.12
N LEU A 76 -1.19 0.26 -7.19
CA LEU A 76 -2.38 0.71 -6.49
C LEU A 76 -2.92 2.00 -7.11
N ASP A 77 -4.14 1.96 -7.64
CA ASP A 77 -4.79 3.13 -8.25
C ASP A 77 -4.82 4.34 -7.28
N PRO A 78 -4.18 5.47 -7.64
CA PRO A 78 -4.16 6.69 -6.82
C PRO A 78 -5.54 7.21 -6.41
N THR A 79 -6.58 6.96 -7.21
CA THR A 79 -7.95 7.43 -6.97
C THR A 79 -8.67 6.67 -5.86
N LEU A 80 -8.16 5.51 -5.45
CA LEU A 80 -8.75 4.66 -4.41
C LEU A 80 -8.15 4.91 -3.01
N TRP A 81 -7.28 5.91 -2.90
CA TRP A 81 -6.68 6.34 -1.64
C TRP A 81 -7.46 7.47 -0.97
N THR A 82 -7.66 7.36 0.34
CA THR A 82 -8.24 8.41 1.18
C THR A 82 -7.24 8.84 2.25
N GLY A 83 -6.92 10.13 2.30
CA GLY A 83 -6.09 10.70 3.37
C GLY A 83 -6.82 10.72 4.71
N LEU A 84 -6.12 10.36 5.78
CA LEU A 84 -6.63 10.30 7.15
C LEU A 84 -6.16 11.52 7.96
N GLY A 85 -6.91 11.88 9.00
CA GLY A 85 -6.57 13.01 9.88
C GLY A 85 -7.06 14.37 9.39
N ARG A 86 -6.61 15.45 10.06
CA ARG A 86 -6.95 16.85 9.74
C ARG A 86 -5.69 17.71 9.93
N PRO A 87 -5.06 18.21 8.85
CA PRO A 87 -5.44 18.08 7.44
C PRO A 87 -5.36 16.64 6.89
N ALA A 88 -6.01 16.37 5.76
CA ALA A 88 -5.99 15.04 5.15
C ALA A 88 -4.55 14.59 4.84
N GLY A 89 -4.19 13.37 5.25
CA GLY A 89 -2.82 12.84 5.15
C GLY A 89 -2.02 12.97 6.45
N SER A 90 -2.40 13.86 7.37
CA SER A 90 -1.69 14.04 8.67
C SER A 90 -1.65 12.80 9.56
N ARG A 91 -2.52 11.81 9.30
CA ARG A 91 -2.50 10.51 9.99
C ARG A 91 -2.33 9.34 9.02
N GLY A 92 -1.71 9.59 7.87
CA GLY A 92 -1.49 8.60 6.81
C GLY A 92 -2.67 8.45 5.85
N TYR A 93 -2.72 7.32 5.15
CA TYR A 93 -3.65 7.07 4.05
C TYR A 93 -4.28 5.67 4.15
N ARG A 94 -5.50 5.53 3.62
CA ARG A 94 -6.21 4.26 3.50
C ARG A 94 -6.51 3.98 2.03
N TYR A 95 -6.05 2.82 1.55
CA TYR A 95 -6.46 2.28 0.26
C TYR A 95 -7.73 1.43 0.41
N PHE A 96 -8.68 1.56 -0.52
CA PHE A 96 -9.88 0.72 -0.54
C PHE A 96 -10.34 0.44 -1.97
N ASP A 97 -10.02 -0.74 -2.48
CA ASP A 97 -10.55 -1.25 -3.75
C ASP A 97 -11.77 -2.17 -3.52
N ARG A 98 -12.90 -1.80 -4.12
CA ARG A 98 -14.16 -2.56 -4.06
C ARG A 98 -14.37 -3.47 -5.28
N SER A 99 -13.61 -3.23 -6.36
CA SER A 99 -13.71 -3.97 -7.61
C SER A 99 -13.11 -5.37 -7.53
N ARG A 100 -12.29 -5.65 -6.49
CA ARG A 100 -11.49 -6.89 -6.36
C ARG A 100 -10.70 -7.14 -7.64
N SER A 101 -10.09 -6.06 -8.16
CA SER A 101 -9.36 -6.12 -9.42
C SER A 101 -8.39 -7.31 -9.37
N THR A 102 -8.64 -8.25 -10.28
CA THR A 102 -7.93 -9.52 -10.46
C THR A 102 -6.55 -9.28 -11.03
#